data_AF-A0A956A742-F1
#
_entry.id   AF-A0A956A742-F1
#
_cell.length_a   1.000
_cell.length_b   1.000
_cell.length_c   1.000
_cell.angle_alpha   90.00
_cell.angle_beta   90.00
_cell.angle_gamma   90.00
#
_symmetry.space_group_name_H-M   'P 1'
#
loop_
_entity.id
_entity.type
_entity.pdbx_description
1 polymer ?
#
loop_
_entity_poly.entity_id
_entity_poly.type
_entity_poly.pdbx_seq_one_letter_code
_entity_poly.pdbx_strand_id
1 'polypeptide(L)'
;ALIPFASARLTGPVALGTLAGLGFAVILATTVLAKRLPRTAWRAVHASAFGVFVLALAHGIAAGTDTAATPVSALYLVTAATLVGAVVQRVLSTRMGAPARRARGERS
;
A
#
# COMPACT_ATOMS: atom_id res chain seq x y z
N ALA A 1 -28.33 -23.65 -8.87
CA ALA A 1 -29.21 -22.47 -8.79
C ALA A 1 -28.46 -21.26 -9.35
N LEU A 2 -28.95 -20.71 -10.45
CA LEU A 2 -28.49 -19.51 -11.14
C LEU A 2 -29.29 -18.31 -10.63
N ILE A 3 -28.88 -17.70 -9.52
CA ILE A 3 -29.46 -16.45 -9.03
C ILE A 3 -28.31 -15.43 -8.94
N PRO A 4 -28.28 -14.41 -9.81
CA PRO A 4 -27.36 -13.28 -9.64
C PRO A 4 -27.75 -12.52 -8.37
N PHE A 5 -26.76 -12.08 -7.58
CA PHE A 5 -26.91 -11.33 -6.31
C PHE A 5 -27.21 -12.13 -5.01
N ALA A 6 -27.00 -13.45 -4.98
CA ALA A 6 -27.34 -14.27 -3.80
C ALA A 6 -26.32 -14.27 -2.62
N SER A 7 -25.26 -13.45 -2.63
CA SER A 7 -24.43 -13.23 -1.43
C SER A 7 -24.21 -11.75 -1.13
N ALA A 8 -25.28 -11.06 -0.72
CA ALA A 8 -25.24 -9.70 -0.15
C ALA A 8 -24.50 -9.60 1.21
N ARG A 9 -23.66 -10.58 1.55
CA ARG A 9 -22.77 -10.59 2.71
C ARG A 9 -21.36 -10.95 2.26
N LEU A 10 -20.74 -10.08 1.45
CA LEU A 10 -19.30 -9.90 1.66
C LEU A 10 -19.19 -9.20 3.01
N THR A 11 -19.00 -9.99 4.07
CA THR A 11 -18.58 -9.47 5.37
C THR A 11 -17.46 -8.47 5.09
N GLY A 12 -17.60 -7.22 5.53
CA GLY A 12 -16.64 -6.13 5.23
C GLY A 12 -15.16 -6.56 5.25
N PRO A 13 -14.73 -7.42 6.22
CA PRO A 13 -13.38 -8.00 6.22
C PRO A 13 -13.00 -8.76 4.95
N VAL A 14 -13.88 -9.56 4.35
CA VAL A 14 -13.62 -10.33 3.12
C VAL A 14 -13.41 -9.40 1.92
N ALA A 15 -14.22 -8.34 1.79
CA ALA A 15 -14.05 -7.36 0.71
C ALA A 15 -12.70 -6.62 0.81
N LEU A 16 -12.28 -6.26 2.03
CA LEU A 16 -10.96 -5.66 2.28
C LEU A 16 -9.83 -6.61 1.85
N GLY A 17 -9.94 -7.89 2.20
CA GLY A 17 -8.96 -8.92 1.82
C GLY A 17 -8.87 -9.12 0.31
N THR A 18 -9.99 -9.14 -0.40
CA THR A 18 -10.01 -9.26 -1.87
C THR A 18 -9.36 -8.05 -2.54
N LEU A 19 -9.69 -6.83 -2.10
CA LEU A 19 -9.07 -5.61 -2.64
C LEU A 19 -7.56 -5.56 -2.35
N ALA A 20 -7.15 -5.95 -1.15
CA ALA A 20 -5.74 -6.05 -0.79
C ALA A 20 -5.00 -7.08 -1.66
N GLY A 21 -5.58 -8.27 -1.84
CA GLY A 21 -4.99 -9.34 -2.66
C GLY A 21 -4.85 -8.95 -4.12
N LEU A 22 -5.90 -8.40 -4.73
CA LEU A 22 -5.86 -7.93 -6.12
C LEU A 22 -4.89 -6.76 -6.30
N GLY A 23 -4.91 -5.79 -5.38
CA GLY A 23 -3.96 -4.67 -5.39
C GLY A 23 -2.52 -5.14 -5.30
N PHE A 24 -2.24 -6.11 -4.43
CA PHE A 24 -0.91 -6.70 -4.28
C PHE A 24 -0.45 -7.40 -5.55
N ALA A 25 -1.32 -8.18 -6.19
CA ALA A 25 -1.02 -8.83 -7.46
C ALA A 25 -0.65 -7.82 -8.56
N VAL A 26 -1.39 -6.71 -8.66
CA VAL A 26 -1.09 -5.62 -9.61
C VAL A 26 0.26 -4.97 -9.32
N ILE A 27 0.58 -4.71 -8.05
CA ILE A 27 1.86 -4.14 -7.64
C ILE A 27 3.01 -5.11 -7.98
N LEU A 28 2.84 -6.40 -7.70
CA LEU A 28 3.84 -7.42 -7.98
C LEU A 28 4.10 -7.53 -9.49
N ALA A 29 3.05 -7.65 -10.29
CA ALA A 29 3.15 -7.68 -11.75
C ALA A 29 3.86 -6.42 -12.29
N THR A 30 3.48 -5.23 -11.80
CA THR A 30 4.08 -3.96 -12.23
C THR A 30 5.55 -3.84 -11.80
N THR A 31 5.91 -4.44 -10.65
CA THR A 31 7.30 -4.46 -10.16
C THR A 31 8.17 -5.39 -10.98
N VAL A 32 7.69 -6.59 -11.33
CA VAL A 32 8.38 -7.51 -12.25
C VAL A 32 8.59 -6.85 -13.62
N LEU A 33 7.59 -6.11 -14.08
CA LEU A 33 7.61 -5.44 -15.37
C LEU A 33 8.23 -4.02 -15.33
N ALA A 34 8.82 -3.61 -14.20
CA ALA A 34 9.28 -2.24 -13.97
C ALA A 34 10.28 -1.73 -15.03
N LYS A 35 11.10 -2.62 -15.60
CA LYS A 35 12.07 -2.27 -16.66
C LYS A 35 11.41 -1.94 -18.00
N ARG A 36 10.16 -2.35 -18.21
CA ARG A 36 9.39 -2.16 -19.46
C ARG A 36 8.33 -1.07 -19.35
N LEU A 37 8.02 -0.58 -18.15
CA LEU A 37 7.02 0.47 -17.96
C LEU A 37 7.64 1.88 -17.92
N PRO A 38 6.86 2.91 -18.33
CA PRO A 38 7.19 4.29 -18.04
C PRO A 38 7.42 4.49 -16.53
N ARG A 39 8.50 5.16 -16.16
CA ARG A 39 8.85 5.39 -14.74
C ARG A 39 7.73 6.08 -13.96
N THR A 40 6.93 6.94 -14.59
CA THR A 40 5.79 7.63 -13.98
C THR A 40 4.67 6.67 -13.61
N ALA A 41 4.28 5.79 -14.53
CA ALA A 41 3.25 4.77 -14.31
C ALA A 41 3.67 3.76 -13.23
N TRP A 42 4.90 3.25 -13.32
CA TRP A 42 5.44 2.35 -12.30
C TRP A 42 5.44 3.00 -10.91
N ARG A 43 5.88 4.26 -10.79
CA ARG A 43 5.88 4.99 -9.52
C ARG A 43 4.48 5.23 -8.95
N ALA A 44 3.49 5.46 -9.81
CA ALA A 44 2.10 5.66 -9.39
C ALA A 44 1.50 4.36 -8.83
N VAL A 45 1.65 3.25 -9.56
CA VAL A 45 1.17 1.93 -9.12
C VAL A 45 1.94 1.47 -7.88
N HIS A 46 3.26 1.62 -7.85
CA HIS A 46 4.04 1.25 -6.68
C HIS A 46 3.69 2.12 -5.46
N ALA A 47 3.28 3.38 -5.65
CA ALA A 47 2.79 4.21 -4.56
C ALA A 47 1.43 3.75 -4.00
N SER A 48 0.60 3.04 -4.78
CA SER A 48 -0.64 2.48 -4.22
C SER A 48 -0.39 1.34 -3.22
N ALA A 49 0.83 0.78 -3.18
CA ALA A 49 1.23 -0.25 -2.22
C ALA A 49 1.02 0.16 -0.77
N PHE A 50 1.18 1.44 -0.44
CA PHE A 50 0.88 1.93 0.91
C PHE A 50 -0.60 1.75 1.26
N GLY A 51 -1.51 2.06 0.33
CA GLY A 51 -2.95 1.86 0.52
C GLY A 51 -3.35 0.38 0.57
N VAL A 52 -2.78 -0.43 -0.31
CA VAL A 52 -2.99 -1.89 -0.32
C VAL A 52 -2.54 -2.52 1.01
N PHE A 53 -1.43 -2.07 1.58
CA PHE A 53 -0.98 -2.54 2.88
C PHE A 53 -1.95 -2.15 4.01
N VAL A 54 -2.51 -0.94 3.99
CA VAL A 54 -3.53 -0.53 4.99
C VAL A 54 -4.76 -1.43 4.90
N LEU A 55 -5.22 -1.76 3.69
CA LEU A 55 -6.34 -2.69 3.49
C LEU A 55 -6.01 -4.09 4.02
N ALA A 56 -4.79 -4.58 3.75
CA ALA A 56 -4.33 -5.88 4.25
C ALA A 56 -4.25 -5.92 5.78
N LEU A 57 -3.74 -4.86 6.41
CA LEU A 57 -3.67 -4.74 7.86
C LEU A 57 -5.06 -4.68 8.50
N ALA A 58 -5.97 -3.88 7.94
CA ALA A 58 -7.35 -3.80 8.39
C ALA A 58 -8.08 -5.14 8.23
N HIS A 59 -7.86 -5.85 7.12
CA HIS A 59 -8.34 -7.21 6.92
C HIS A 59 -7.80 -8.17 8.00
N GLY A 60 -6.49 -8.14 8.26
CA GLY A 60 -5.83 -8.99 9.25
C GLY A 60 -6.38 -8.79 10.66
N ILE A 61 -6.53 -7.54 11.10
CA ILE A 61 -7.09 -7.22 12.43
C ILE A 61 -8.58 -7.62 12.52
N ALA A 62 -9.35 -7.39 11.46
CA ALA A 62 -10.80 -7.63 11.50
C ALA A 62 -11.19 -9.10 11.31
N ALA A 63 -10.36 -9.89 10.61
CA ALA A 63 -10.60 -11.31 10.36
C ALA A 63 -9.75 -12.24 11.25
N GLY A 64 -8.70 -11.72 11.88
CA GLY A 64 -7.74 -12.50 12.65
C GLY A 64 -8.32 -12.96 13.99
N THR A 65 -8.51 -14.27 14.13
CA THR A 65 -8.95 -14.91 15.39
C THR A 65 -7.91 -14.77 16.50
N ASP A 66 -6.62 -14.67 16.15
CA ASP A 66 -5.49 -14.61 17.08
C ASP A 66 -5.02 -13.17 17.36
N THR A 67 -5.81 -12.15 17.01
CA THR A 67 -5.42 -10.73 17.17
C THR A 67 -5.05 -10.39 18.62
N ALA A 68 -5.69 -11.02 19.61
CA ALA A 68 -5.40 -10.84 21.03
C ALA A 68 -4.07 -11.49 21.48
N ALA A 69 -3.48 -12.36 20.66
CA ALA A 69 -2.17 -12.94 20.96
C ALA A 69 -1.10 -11.85 20.84
N THR A 70 -0.34 -11.64 21.91
CA THR A 70 0.79 -10.69 21.97
C THR A 70 1.71 -10.73 20.75
N PRO A 71 2.16 -11.89 20.22
CA PRO A 71 3.03 -11.92 19.04
C PRO A 71 2.34 -11.38 17.78
N VAL A 72 1.04 -11.62 17.59
CA VAL A 72 0.28 -11.14 16.43
C VAL A 72 0.04 -9.64 16.52
N SER A 73 -0.34 -9.15 17.69
CA SER A 73 -0.47 -7.71 17.95
C SER A 73 0.87 -6.96 17.76
N ALA A 74 1.98 -7.53 18.22
CA ALA A 74 3.31 -6.96 17.99
C ALA A 74 3.67 -6.90 16.50
N LEU A 75 3.33 -7.94 15.73
CA LEU A 75 3.51 -7.96 14.28
C LEU A 75 2.73 -6.84 13.59
N TYR A 76 1.46 -6.62 13.96
CA TYR A 76 0.66 -5.50 13.43
C TYR A 76 1.28 -4.14 13.74
N LEU A 77 1.76 -3.94 14.97
CA LEU A 77 2.43 -2.70 15.36
C LEU A 77 3.72 -2.45 14.59
N VAL A 78 4.60 -3.45 14.49
CA VAL A 78 5.90 -3.32 13.80
C VAL A 78 5.68 -3.03 12.32
N THR A 79 4.75 -3.74 11.68
CA THR A 79 4.47 -3.55 10.25
C THR A 79 3.79 -2.21 9.98
N ALA A 80 2.87 -1.75 10.85
CA ALA A 80 2.30 -0.41 10.78
C ALA A 80 3.35 0.69 11.00
N ALA A 81 4.25 0.54 11.97
CA ALA A 81 5.34 1.47 12.22
C ALA A 81 6.29 1.56 11.02
N THR A 82 6.58 0.43 10.37
CA THR A 82 7.39 0.37 9.15
C THR A 82 6.73 1.14 8.01
N LEU A 83 5.41 0.97 7.82
CA LEU A 83 4.63 1.73 6.85
C LEU A 83 4.73 3.25 7.11
N VAL A 84 4.48 3.68 8.35
CA VAL A 84 4.54 5.09 8.74
C VAL A 84 5.95 5.64 8.51
N GLY A 85 6.98 4.92 8.92
CA GLY A 85 8.38 5.30 8.69
C GLY A 85 8.67 5.49 7.19
N ALA A 86 8.26 4.55 6.34
CA ALA A 86 8.43 4.64 4.90
C ALA A 86 7.68 5.85 4.27
N VAL A 87 6.46 6.14 4.73
CA VAL A 87 5.69 7.31 4.30
C VAL A 87 6.38 8.62 4.72
N VAL A 88 6.82 8.71 5.98
CA VAL A 88 7.54 9.88 6.50
C VAL A 88 8.82 10.13 5.70
N GLN A 89 9.64 9.09 5.51
CA GLN A 89 10.87 9.16 4.71
C GLN A 89 10.59 9.64 3.27
N ARG A 90 9.52 9.16 2.65
CA ARG A 90 9.09 9.58 1.31
C ARG A 90 8.72 11.06 1.27
N VAL A 91 7.90 11.53 2.22
CA VAL A 91 7.47 12.93 2.29
C VAL A 91 8.67 13.85 2.53
N LEU A 92 9.56 13.50 3.47
CA LEU A 92 10.76 14.28 3.74
C LEU A 92 11.69 14.36 2.51
N SER A 93 11.90 13.23 1.81
CA SER A 93 12.71 13.19 0.58
C SER A 93 12.13 14.08 -0.53
N THR A 94 10.80 14.16 -0.66
CA THR A 94 10.16 15.05 -1.64
C THR A 94 10.27 16.53 -1.27
N ARG A 95 10.27 16.87 0.02
CA ARG A 95 10.38 18.26 0.50
C ARG A 95 11.82 18.77 0.45
N MET A 96 12.80 17.95 0.82
CA MET A 96 14.22 18.33 0.84
C MET A 96 14.86 18.35 -0.56
N GLY A 97 14.30 17.65 -1.55
CA GLY A 97 14.79 17.68 -2.94
C GLY A 97 14.43 18.94 -3.75
N ALA A 98 13.60 19.84 -3.20
CA ALA A 98 13.06 21.01 -3.90
C ALA A 98 13.90 22.32 -3.92
N PRO A 99 14.93 22.59 -3.09
CA PRO A 99 15.57 23.93 -3.09
C PRO A 99 16.69 24.15 -4.12
N ALA A 100 17.36 23.11 -4.60
CA ALA A 100 18.64 23.29 -5.29
C ALA A 100 18.56 23.72 -6.78
N ARG A 101 17.37 23.69 -7.40
CA ARG A 101 17.22 23.97 -8.84
C ARG A 101 16.96 25.45 -9.19
N ARG A 102 16.58 26.29 -8.22
CA ARG A 102 16.34 27.73 -8.46
C ARG A 102 17.63 28.57 -8.49
N ALA A 103 18.64 28.23 -7.69
CA ALA A 103 19.85 29.04 -7.55
C ALA A 103 20.87 28.94 -8.73
N ARG A 104 20.57 28.14 -9.77
CA ARG A 104 21.43 27.97 -10.96
C ARG A 104 20.92 28.72 -12.20
N GLY A 105 19.68 29.23 -12.18
CA GLY A 105 19.10 29.96 -13.32
C GLY A 105 19.34 31.47 -13.31
N GLU A 106 19.86 32.03 -12.21
CA GLU A 106 20.02 33.49 -12.02
C GLU A 106 21.47 33.98 -12.24
N ARG A 107 22.36 33.11 -12.74
CA ARG A 107 23.79 33.41 -12.98
C ARG A 107 24.20 33.18 -14.44
N SER A 108 23.40 33.67 -15.37
CA SER A 108 23.70 33.66 -16.81
C SER A 108 23.22 34.95 -17.46
#